data_AF-A0A7S2UTJ7-F1
#
_entry.id   AF-A0A7S2UTJ7-F1
#
_cell.length_a   1.000
_cell.length_b   1.000
_cell.length_c   1.000
_cell.angle_alpha   90.00
_cell.angle_beta   90.00
_cell.angle_gamma   90.00
#
_symmetry.space_group_name_H-M   'P 1'
#
loop_
_entity.id
_entity.type
_entity.pdbx_description
1 polymer ?
#
loop_
_entity_poly.entity_id
_entity_poly.type
_entity_poly.pdbx_seq_one_letter_code
_entity_poly.pdbx_strand_id
1 'polypeptide(L)'
;MSYTATATATATATLAHRLGIEVSPLTNNIAAALLTVVYVQVVLGAGGVIQARLGADVSRKFIHVMASSWLVFWPLFDTMHWSWRLNILVPAVMSLKLFYKGAILRDANDEDVRTMSRSSSPSELLYGPLQFTIIMNWLGLFHFMSEEAAIIMAALGMGDGIAPLIGKYYGKHSYRMPLSSKKTLEGSIGGVFLGTIGGVYFFSYMLGIPVLTLQAILTLATIAMVVEGTSFNNCDNILLPVAMLYSLKYVKDMFV
;
A
#
# COMPACT_ATOMS: atom_id res chain seq x y z
N MET A 1 7.26 28.75 -18.39
CA MET A 1 6.85 29.37 -17.11
C MET A 1 5.85 30.46 -17.48
N SER A 2 4.53 30.32 -17.36
CA SER A 2 3.80 30.33 -16.09
C SER A 2 2.27 30.08 -16.27
N TYR A 3 1.83 29.27 -17.25
CA TYR A 3 0.40 29.18 -17.58
C TYR A 3 -0.30 27.82 -17.29
N THR A 4 0.44 26.77 -16.93
CA THR A 4 -0.13 25.42 -16.73
C THR A 4 -0.30 25.02 -15.26
N ALA A 5 0.30 25.75 -14.31
CA ALA A 5 0.11 25.50 -12.87
C ALA A 5 -1.21 26.08 -12.33
N THR A 6 -1.82 27.02 -13.06
CA THR A 6 -2.97 27.80 -12.58
C THR A 6 -4.31 27.12 -12.88
N ALA A 7 -4.36 26.12 -13.76
CA ALA A 7 -5.61 25.48 -14.20
C ALA A 7 -6.02 24.27 -13.34
N THR A 8 -5.06 23.59 -12.70
CA THR A 8 -5.33 22.44 -11.82
C THR A 8 -5.58 22.83 -10.37
N ALA A 9 -5.10 24.00 -9.94
CA ALA A 9 -5.42 24.57 -8.62
C ALA A 9 -6.90 24.99 -8.48
N THR A 10 -7.63 25.10 -9.60
CA THR A 10 -9.01 25.60 -9.63
C THR A 10 -10.08 24.50 -9.56
N ALA A 11 -9.71 23.23 -9.77
CA ALA A 11 -10.65 22.11 -9.74
C ALA A 11 -10.83 21.50 -8.34
N THR A 12 -9.83 21.67 -7.47
CA THR A 12 -9.87 21.34 -6.03
C THR A 12 -10.12 22.57 -5.17
N ALA A 13 -10.90 23.53 -5.67
CA ALA A 13 -11.66 24.38 -4.75
C ALA A 13 -12.65 23.46 -4.03
N THR A 14 -12.24 22.94 -2.87
CA THR A 14 -13.04 22.10 -1.99
C THR A 14 -14.44 22.68 -1.88
N LEU A 15 -15.48 21.83 -1.85
CA LEU A 15 -16.88 22.25 -1.67
C LEU A 15 -17.05 23.30 -0.56
N ALA A 16 -16.19 23.25 0.47
CA ALA A 16 -16.02 24.24 1.53
C ALA A 16 -15.75 25.68 1.02
N HIS A 17 -14.87 25.88 0.05
CA HIS A 17 -14.60 27.18 -0.57
C HIS A 17 -15.83 27.69 -1.36
N ARG A 18 -16.61 26.80 -1.98
CA ARG A 18 -17.87 27.17 -2.66
C ARG A 18 -19.02 27.48 -1.69
N LEU A 19 -18.94 26.97 -0.45
CA LEU A 19 -19.91 27.17 0.63
C LEU A 19 -19.51 28.29 1.60
N GLY A 20 -18.39 28.98 1.37
CA GLY A 20 -17.90 30.05 2.25
C GLY A 20 -17.42 29.56 3.63
N ILE A 21 -17.11 28.26 3.75
CA ILE A 21 -16.60 27.66 4.99
C ILE A 21 -15.07 27.68 4.90
N GLU A 22 -14.44 28.66 5.55
CA GLU A 22 -13.00 28.65 5.78
C GLU A 22 -12.68 27.61 6.86
N VAL A 23 -12.28 26.41 6.44
CA VAL A 23 -11.82 25.36 7.35
C VAL A 23 -10.34 25.58 7.60
N SER A 24 -9.93 25.67 8.87
CA SER A 24 -8.50 25.77 9.20
C SER A 24 -7.74 24.54 8.68
N PRO A 25 -6.47 24.66 8.25
CA PRO A 25 -5.66 23.52 7.81
C PRO A 25 -5.60 22.38 8.84
N LEU A 26 -5.58 22.72 10.14
CA LEU A 26 -5.63 21.75 11.22
C LEU A 26 -6.94 20.96 11.22
N THR A 27 -8.08 21.65 11.15
CA THR A 27 -9.41 21.02 11.12
C THR A 27 -9.58 20.13 9.89
N ASN A 28 -9.11 20.59 8.72
CA ASN A 28 -9.13 19.79 7.49
C ASN A 28 -8.31 18.49 7.64
N ASN A 29 -7.09 18.60 8.16
CA ASN A 29 -6.21 17.44 8.36
C ASN A 29 -6.76 16.45 9.41
N ILE A 30 -7.42 16.94 10.45
CA ILE A 30 -8.13 16.08 11.41
C ILE A 30 -9.29 15.35 10.71
N ALA A 31 -10.09 16.05 9.91
CA ALA A 31 -11.20 15.43 9.18
C ALA A 31 -10.71 14.36 8.19
N ALA A 32 -9.63 14.64 7.44
CA ALA A 32 -9.01 13.67 6.52
C ALA A 32 -8.47 12.43 7.26
N ALA A 33 -7.84 12.62 8.42
CA ALA A 33 -7.37 11.52 9.25
C ALA A 33 -8.53 10.67 9.80
N LEU A 34 -9.61 11.30 10.29
CA LEU A 34 -10.81 10.60 10.76
C LEU A 34 -11.49 9.81 9.64
N LEU A 35 -11.56 10.37 8.43
CA LEU A 35 -12.09 9.66 7.27
C LEU A 35 -11.25 8.41 6.95
N THR A 36 -9.92 8.53 7.01
CA THR A 36 -9.01 7.38 6.84
C THR A 36 -9.24 6.31 7.93
N VAL A 37 -9.48 6.72 9.17
CA VAL A 37 -9.82 5.79 10.27
C VAL A 37 -11.11 5.04 9.96
N VAL A 38 -12.18 5.75 9.57
CA VAL A 38 -13.46 5.13 9.21
C VAL A 38 -13.29 4.13 8.08
N TYR A 39 -12.55 4.51 7.02
CA TYR A 39 -12.23 3.61 5.91
C TYR A 39 -11.56 2.32 6.39
N VAL A 40 -10.51 2.42 7.21
CA VAL A 40 -9.79 1.22 7.68
C VAL A 40 -10.64 0.36 8.61
N GLN A 41 -11.50 0.94 9.45
CA GLN A 41 -12.44 0.14 10.25
C GLN A 41 -13.40 -0.65 9.37
N VAL A 42 -13.92 -0.04 8.29
CA VAL A 42 -14.74 -0.74 7.30
C VAL A 42 -13.96 -1.88 6.62
N VAL A 43 -12.71 -1.63 6.22
CA VAL A 43 -11.84 -2.65 5.62
C VAL A 43 -11.57 -3.81 6.58
N LEU A 44 -11.28 -3.55 7.85
CA LEU A 44 -11.06 -4.58 8.86
C LEU A 44 -12.32 -5.41 9.11
N GLY A 45 -13.48 -4.76 9.27
CA GLY A 45 -14.76 -5.45 9.42
C GLY A 45 -15.12 -6.30 8.20
N ALA A 46 -14.90 -5.78 6.99
CA ALA A 46 -15.05 -6.54 5.75
C ALA A 46 -14.07 -7.72 5.68
N GLY A 47 -12.84 -7.52 6.15
CA GLY A 47 -11.84 -8.58 6.32
C GLY A 47 -12.32 -9.70 7.22
N GLY A 48 -12.91 -9.40 8.38
CA GLY A 48 -13.54 -10.39 9.26
C GLY A 48 -14.66 -11.19 8.58
N VAL A 49 -15.52 -10.52 7.81
CA VAL A 49 -16.58 -11.20 7.03
C VAL A 49 -15.98 -12.10 5.95
N ILE A 50 -14.96 -11.63 5.24
CA ILE A 50 -14.24 -12.41 4.22
C ILE A 50 -13.52 -13.60 4.86
N GLN A 51 -12.92 -13.43 6.03
CA GLN A 51 -12.26 -14.49 6.79
C GLN A 51 -13.24 -15.62 7.09
N ALA A 52 -14.44 -15.27 7.56
CA ALA A 52 -15.49 -16.23 7.88
C ALA A 52 -16.03 -16.98 6.66
N ARG A 53 -16.03 -16.36 5.47
CA ARG A 53 -16.63 -16.91 4.24
C ARG A 53 -15.65 -17.58 3.28
N LEU A 54 -14.46 -17.00 3.12
CA LEU A 54 -13.46 -17.36 2.10
C LEU A 54 -12.12 -17.79 2.71
N GLY A 55 -11.96 -17.71 4.03
CA GLY A 55 -10.77 -18.13 4.76
C GLY A 55 -9.73 -17.04 4.98
N ALA A 56 -8.80 -17.30 5.91
CA ALA A 56 -7.80 -16.34 6.35
C ALA A 56 -6.85 -15.87 5.23
N ASP A 57 -6.47 -16.76 4.31
CA ASP A 57 -5.61 -16.40 3.18
C ASP A 57 -6.18 -15.27 2.31
N VAL A 58 -7.48 -15.35 2.01
CA VAL A 58 -8.17 -14.37 1.17
C VAL A 58 -8.39 -13.09 1.94
N SER A 59 -8.85 -13.18 3.20
CA SER A 59 -9.00 -12.04 4.10
C SER A 59 -7.71 -11.23 4.22
N ARG A 60 -6.58 -11.90 4.51
CA ARG A 60 -5.29 -11.24 4.71
C ARG A 60 -4.86 -10.47 3.46
N LYS A 61 -5.04 -11.06 2.27
CA LYS A 61 -4.65 -10.41 1.01
C LYS A 61 -5.64 -9.32 0.58
N PHE A 62 -6.92 -9.47 0.90
CA PHE A 62 -7.90 -8.38 0.79
C PHE A 62 -7.52 -7.18 1.67
N ILE A 63 -7.25 -7.41 2.97
CA ILE A 63 -6.85 -6.35 3.91
C ILE A 63 -5.55 -5.70 3.41
N HIS A 64 -4.58 -6.46 2.92
CA HIS A 64 -3.32 -5.94 2.38
C HIS A 64 -3.55 -4.98 1.19
N VAL A 65 -4.31 -5.40 0.19
CA VAL A 65 -4.62 -4.56 -0.99
C VAL A 65 -5.42 -3.32 -0.58
N MET A 66 -6.47 -3.48 0.22
CA MET A 66 -7.31 -2.35 0.64
C MET A 66 -6.58 -1.40 1.59
N ALA A 67 -5.72 -1.92 2.47
CA ALA A 67 -4.87 -1.09 3.32
C ALA A 67 -4.00 -0.21 2.43
N SER A 68 -3.37 -0.74 1.38
CA SER A 68 -2.52 0.02 0.45
C SER A 68 -3.21 1.23 -0.18
N SER A 69 -4.54 1.19 -0.33
CA SER A 69 -5.33 2.29 -0.86
C SER A 69 -5.46 3.49 0.09
N TRP A 70 -4.79 3.49 1.25
CA TRP A 70 -4.73 4.67 2.13
C TRP A 70 -4.17 5.91 1.42
N LEU A 71 -3.33 5.73 0.38
CA LEU A 71 -2.78 6.82 -0.45
C LEU A 71 -3.88 7.69 -1.06
N VAL A 72 -5.06 7.12 -1.35
CA VAL A 72 -6.20 7.84 -1.94
C VAL A 72 -6.66 9.00 -1.06
N PHE A 73 -6.40 8.95 0.25
CA PHE A 73 -6.77 10.02 1.18
C PHE A 73 -5.71 11.13 1.28
N TRP A 74 -4.50 10.93 0.76
CA TRP A 74 -3.42 11.92 0.87
C TRP A 74 -3.73 13.29 0.26
N PRO A 75 -4.40 13.40 -0.91
CA PRO A 75 -4.78 14.70 -1.48
C PRO A 75 -5.75 15.51 -0.62
N LEU A 76 -6.40 14.89 0.38
CA LEU A 76 -7.29 15.59 1.30
C LEU A 76 -6.53 16.33 2.40
N PHE A 77 -5.24 16.06 2.61
CA PHE A 77 -4.43 16.74 3.62
C PHE A 77 -3.87 18.06 3.08
N ASP A 78 -4.01 19.11 3.88
CA ASP A 78 -3.44 20.43 3.67
C ASP A 78 -1.99 20.48 4.19
N THR A 79 -1.05 20.76 3.29
CA THR A 79 0.38 20.80 3.57
C THR A 79 0.86 22.11 4.20
N MET A 80 0.02 23.15 4.27
CA MET A 80 0.35 24.45 4.87
C MET A 80 0.52 24.39 6.39
N HIS A 81 0.10 23.29 7.02
CA HIS A 81 0.26 23.06 8.45
C HIS A 81 0.92 21.70 8.72
N TRP A 82 1.73 21.59 9.76
CA TRP A 82 2.51 20.38 10.06
C TRP A 82 1.65 19.11 10.26
N SER A 83 0.35 19.29 10.55
CA SER A 83 -0.63 18.23 10.80
C SER A 83 -0.98 17.37 9.59
N TRP A 84 -0.46 17.66 8.39
CA TRP A 84 -0.52 16.70 7.27
C TRP A 84 0.11 15.35 7.64
N ARG A 85 1.03 15.34 8.64
CA ARG A 85 1.60 14.13 9.24
C ARG A 85 0.57 13.22 9.91
N LEU A 86 -0.65 13.70 10.18
CA LEU A 86 -1.75 12.85 10.63
C LEU A 86 -2.13 11.79 9.57
N ASN A 87 -1.65 11.88 8.33
CA ASN A 87 -1.79 10.82 7.33
C ASN A 87 -1.25 9.45 7.82
N ILE A 88 -0.26 9.45 8.71
CA ILE A 88 0.29 8.21 9.27
C ILE A 88 -0.44 7.71 10.53
N LEU A 89 -1.50 8.38 10.99
CA LEU A 89 -2.20 8.01 12.23
C LEU A 89 -2.64 6.54 12.20
N VAL A 90 -3.30 6.13 11.11
CA VAL A 90 -3.78 4.76 10.93
C VAL A 90 -2.63 3.75 10.87
N PRO A 91 -1.63 3.86 9.96
CA PRO A 91 -0.53 2.91 9.93
C PRO A 91 0.28 2.90 11.23
N ALA A 92 0.43 4.02 11.94
CA ALA A 92 1.13 4.07 13.22
C ALA A 92 0.40 3.27 14.30
N VAL A 93 -0.91 3.49 14.45
CA VAL A 93 -1.75 2.72 15.38
C VAL A 93 -1.75 1.25 15.01
N MET A 94 -1.83 0.92 13.72
CA MET A 94 -1.76 -0.47 13.25
C MET A 94 -0.40 -1.11 13.54
N SER A 95 0.72 -0.42 13.34
CA SER A 95 2.04 -0.94 13.73
C SER A 95 2.12 -1.25 15.22
N LEU A 96 1.67 -0.34 16.08
CA LEU A 96 1.65 -0.54 17.53
C LEU A 96 0.72 -1.70 17.91
N LYS A 97 -0.47 -1.77 17.31
CA LYS A 97 -1.46 -2.83 17.54
C LYS A 97 -0.91 -4.20 17.14
N LEU A 98 -0.33 -4.33 15.95
CA LEU A 98 0.25 -5.57 15.45
C LEU A 98 1.46 -6.01 16.29
N PHE A 99 2.31 -5.07 16.68
CA PHE A 99 3.43 -5.35 17.59
C PHE A 99 2.94 -5.85 18.95
N TYR A 100 2.01 -5.14 19.58
CA TYR A 100 1.44 -5.53 20.87
C TYR A 100 0.80 -6.92 20.80
N LYS A 101 -0.04 -7.17 19.78
CA LYS A 101 -0.74 -8.45 19.64
C LYS A 101 0.20 -9.60 19.32
N GLY A 102 1.19 -9.38 18.46
CA GLY A 102 2.13 -10.42 18.04
C GLY A 102 3.25 -10.72 19.04
N ALA A 103 3.75 -9.71 19.76
CA ALA A 103 4.89 -9.87 20.66
C ALA A 103 4.50 -9.96 22.15
N ILE A 104 3.45 -9.24 22.58
CA ILE A 104 3.11 -9.07 24.01
C ILE A 104 1.88 -9.90 24.38
N LEU A 105 0.73 -9.66 23.75
CA LEU A 105 -0.53 -10.34 24.07
C LEU A 105 -0.49 -11.83 23.69
N ARG A 106 -0.07 -12.13 22.45
CA ARG A 106 0.13 -13.48 21.92
C ARG A 106 -1.11 -14.40 22.04
N ASP A 107 -2.31 -13.83 21.90
CA ASP A 107 -3.56 -14.58 21.89
C ASP A 107 -3.90 -15.07 20.47
N ALA A 108 -4.01 -16.38 20.28
CA ALA A 108 -4.35 -16.99 18.99
C ALA A 108 -5.83 -16.82 18.61
N ASN A 109 -6.70 -16.52 19.58
CA ASN A 109 -8.13 -16.30 19.34
C ASN A 109 -8.47 -14.86 18.96
N ASP A 110 -7.50 -13.94 19.07
CA ASP A 110 -7.66 -12.55 18.71
C ASP A 110 -8.06 -12.40 17.22
N GLU A 111 -9.01 -11.50 16.96
CA GLU A 111 -9.56 -11.29 15.62
C GLU A 111 -8.49 -10.90 14.59
N ASP A 112 -7.53 -10.04 14.95
CA ASP A 112 -6.47 -9.65 14.02
C ASP A 112 -5.52 -10.80 13.73
N VAL A 113 -5.24 -11.66 14.72
CA VAL A 113 -4.45 -12.88 14.51
C VAL A 113 -5.18 -13.79 13.53
N ARG A 114 -6.48 -14.03 13.72
CA ARG A 114 -7.29 -14.91 12.86
C ARG A 114 -7.51 -14.38 11.44
N THR A 115 -7.45 -13.06 11.24
CA THR A 115 -7.69 -12.42 9.94
C THR A 115 -6.40 -12.10 9.17
N MET A 116 -5.28 -11.89 9.87
CA MET A 116 -4.02 -11.42 9.28
C MET A 116 -2.85 -12.41 9.37
N SER A 117 -3.03 -13.59 9.98
CA SER A 117 -2.04 -14.67 9.95
C SER A 117 -2.51 -15.87 9.11
N ARG A 118 -1.55 -16.66 8.59
CA ARG A 118 -1.84 -17.89 7.84
C ARG A 118 -2.19 -19.05 8.77
N SER A 119 -1.43 -19.21 9.85
CA SER A 119 -1.57 -20.35 10.78
C SER A 119 -2.32 -20.04 12.07
N SER A 120 -2.93 -18.86 12.21
CA SER A 120 -3.45 -18.36 13.50
C SER A 120 -2.36 -18.20 14.57
N SER A 121 -1.09 -18.14 14.16
CA SER A 121 0.03 -17.83 15.06
C SER A 121 0.17 -16.33 15.26
N PRO A 122 0.15 -15.81 16.49
CA PRO A 122 0.33 -14.38 16.76
C PRO A 122 1.66 -13.83 16.26
N SER A 123 2.73 -14.64 16.26
CA SER A 123 4.04 -14.20 15.79
C SER A 123 4.06 -13.84 14.31
N GLU A 124 3.12 -14.35 13.51
CA GLU A 124 3.03 -14.00 12.09
C GLU A 124 2.70 -12.52 11.86
N LEU A 125 2.03 -11.87 12.83
CA LEU A 125 1.73 -10.44 12.75
C LEU A 125 3.00 -9.59 12.70
N LEU A 126 4.09 -10.06 13.30
CA LEU A 126 5.36 -9.33 13.39
C LEU A 126 6.18 -9.36 12.08
N TYR A 127 5.78 -10.20 11.12
CA TYR A 127 6.42 -10.29 9.82
C TYR A 127 5.67 -9.43 8.81
N GLY A 128 5.12 -10.03 7.75
CA GLY A 128 4.50 -9.33 6.63
C GLY A 128 3.57 -8.18 7.05
N PRO A 129 2.58 -8.39 7.94
CA PRO A 129 1.66 -7.34 8.37
C PRO A 129 2.36 -6.14 9.04
N LEU A 130 3.20 -6.37 10.05
CA LEU A 130 3.92 -5.29 10.74
C LEU A 130 4.90 -4.59 9.79
N GLN A 131 5.70 -5.34 9.03
CA GLN A 131 6.64 -4.80 8.04
C GLN A 131 5.94 -3.88 7.04
N PHE A 132 4.77 -4.31 6.52
CA PHE A 132 3.95 -3.51 5.62
C PHE A 132 3.59 -2.18 6.29
N THR A 133 3.00 -2.19 7.49
CA THR A 133 2.62 -0.96 8.21
C THR A 133 3.81 -0.03 8.52
N ILE A 134 5.00 -0.57 8.80
CA ILE A 134 6.21 0.24 8.99
C ILE A 134 6.58 0.96 7.70
N ILE A 135 6.51 0.28 6.55
CA ILE A 135 6.74 0.92 5.24
C ILE A 135 5.69 2.00 4.97
N MET A 136 4.43 1.77 5.37
CA MET A 136 3.39 2.80 5.27
C MET A 136 3.75 4.07 6.06
N ASN A 137 4.21 3.91 7.30
CA ASN A 137 4.64 5.02 8.15
C ASN A 137 5.82 5.77 7.54
N TRP A 138 6.82 5.03 7.03
CA TRP A 138 7.99 5.61 6.40
C TRP A 138 7.61 6.42 5.15
N LEU A 139 6.78 5.86 4.26
CA LEU A 139 6.28 6.58 3.08
C LEU A 139 5.47 7.81 3.46
N GLY A 140 4.55 7.71 4.43
CA GLY A 140 3.71 8.83 4.84
C GLY A 140 4.45 9.95 5.58
N LEU A 141 5.65 9.68 6.12
CA LEU A 141 6.50 10.71 6.74
C LEU A 141 7.50 11.34 5.77
N PHE A 142 8.11 10.55 4.89
CA PHE A 142 9.28 10.96 4.11
C PHE A 142 9.01 11.06 2.60
N HIS A 143 7.97 10.42 2.10
CA HIS A 143 7.60 10.35 0.68
C HIS A 143 6.13 10.76 0.46
N PHE A 144 5.63 11.69 1.28
CA PHE A 144 4.26 12.16 1.20
C PHE A 144 3.99 12.86 -0.14
N MET A 145 2.88 12.51 -0.79
CA MET A 145 2.46 13.03 -2.10
C MET A 145 3.55 12.93 -3.19
N SER A 146 4.26 11.79 -3.24
CA SER A 146 5.39 11.60 -4.16
C SER A 146 5.22 10.39 -5.10
N GLU A 147 5.97 10.40 -6.21
CA GLU A 147 6.01 9.29 -7.18
C GLU A 147 6.58 8.01 -6.55
N GLU A 148 7.56 8.14 -5.66
CA GLU A 148 8.16 7.03 -4.92
C GLU A 148 7.09 6.26 -4.15
N ALA A 149 6.24 6.98 -3.40
CA ALA A 149 5.16 6.35 -2.64
C ALA A 149 4.14 5.65 -3.55
N ALA A 150 3.74 6.29 -4.66
CA ALA A 150 2.81 5.70 -5.61
C ALA A 150 3.34 4.38 -6.18
N ILE A 151 4.61 4.34 -6.59
CA ILE A 151 5.24 3.18 -7.24
C ILE A 151 5.52 2.07 -6.24
N ILE A 152 6.02 2.42 -5.05
CA ILE A 152 6.26 1.44 -3.99
C ILE A 152 4.94 0.81 -3.57
N MET A 153 3.86 1.57 -3.40
CA MET A 153 2.56 1.02 -3.02
C MET A 153 1.85 0.31 -4.16
N ALA A 154 2.10 0.68 -5.42
CA ALA A 154 1.67 -0.11 -6.56
C ALA A 154 2.28 -1.52 -6.53
N ALA A 155 3.59 -1.62 -6.31
CA ALA A 155 4.29 -2.90 -6.28
C ALA A 155 3.99 -3.70 -5.01
N LEU A 156 4.18 -3.10 -3.84
CA LEU A 156 4.01 -3.74 -2.54
C LEU A 156 2.53 -3.94 -2.18
N GLY A 157 1.69 -2.95 -2.42
CA GLY A 157 0.28 -2.97 -2.03
C GLY A 157 -0.58 -3.76 -3.00
N MET A 158 -0.60 -3.35 -4.27
CA MET A 158 -1.42 -4.02 -5.29
C MET A 158 -0.73 -5.26 -5.85
N GLY A 159 0.52 -5.15 -6.30
CA GLY A 159 1.27 -6.24 -6.90
C GLY A 159 1.38 -7.48 -6.01
N ASP A 160 2.08 -7.36 -4.87
CA ASP A 160 2.23 -8.45 -3.88
C ASP A 160 0.89 -8.85 -3.22
N GLY A 161 -0.04 -7.90 -3.07
CA GLY A 161 -1.35 -8.17 -2.53
C GLY A 161 -2.19 -9.11 -3.41
N ILE A 162 -2.15 -8.91 -4.73
CA ILE A 162 -2.95 -9.66 -5.70
C ILE A 162 -2.27 -10.99 -6.09
N ALA A 163 -0.94 -11.04 -6.15
CA ALA A 163 -0.19 -12.19 -6.65
C ALA A 163 -0.55 -13.54 -6.00
N PRO A 164 -0.70 -13.66 -4.67
CA PRO A 164 -1.09 -14.92 -4.05
C PRO A 164 -2.53 -15.33 -4.36
N LEU A 165 -3.45 -14.38 -4.62
CA LEU A 165 -4.81 -14.71 -5.03
C LEU A 165 -4.81 -15.30 -6.44
N ILE A 166 -4.11 -14.66 -7.39
CA ILE A 166 -3.99 -15.18 -8.76
C ILE A 166 -3.27 -16.53 -8.75
N GLY A 167 -2.18 -16.66 -8.00
CA GLY A 167 -1.46 -17.92 -7.87
C GLY A 167 -2.30 -19.04 -7.26
N LYS A 168 -3.18 -18.73 -6.30
CA LYS A 168 -4.08 -19.71 -5.68
C LYS A 168 -5.17 -20.22 -6.63
N TYR A 169 -5.80 -19.32 -7.40
CA TYR A 169 -6.94 -19.67 -8.25
C TYR A 169 -6.58 -20.05 -9.69
N TYR A 170 -5.48 -19.52 -10.23
CA TYR A 170 -5.09 -19.69 -11.63
C TYR A 170 -3.67 -20.24 -11.82
N GLY A 171 -2.92 -20.45 -10.73
CA GLY A 171 -1.53 -20.92 -10.79
C GLY A 171 -1.42 -22.33 -11.33
N LYS A 172 -0.72 -22.50 -12.46
CA LYS A 172 -0.41 -23.80 -13.07
C LYS A 172 1.09 -24.06 -13.07
N HIS A 173 1.90 -23.02 -13.20
CA HIS A 173 3.35 -23.14 -13.31
C HIS A 173 4.02 -22.68 -12.02
N SER A 174 4.27 -23.63 -11.12
CA SER A 174 4.96 -23.36 -9.86
C SER A 174 6.47 -23.33 -10.03
N TYR A 175 7.13 -22.41 -9.35
CA TYR A 175 8.59 -22.37 -9.23
C TYR A 175 8.99 -22.04 -7.79
N ARG A 176 10.24 -22.32 -7.45
CA ARG A 176 10.80 -22.02 -6.13
C ARG A 176 12.26 -21.63 -6.29
N MET A 177 12.57 -20.38 -5.96
CA MET A 177 13.94 -19.91 -5.87
C MET A 177 14.59 -20.40 -4.55
N PRO A 178 15.93 -20.53 -4.48
CA PRO A 178 16.63 -21.18 -3.35
C PRO A 178 16.25 -20.66 -1.95
N LEU A 179 15.87 -19.39 -1.86
CA LEU A 179 15.60 -18.68 -0.61
C LEU A 179 14.13 -18.26 -0.46
N SER A 180 13.31 -18.54 -1.48
CA SER A 180 11.92 -18.09 -1.58
C SER A 180 10.94 -19.22 -1.27
N SER A 181 9.70 -18.83 -0.99
CA SER A 181 8.57 -19.76 -0.89
C SER A 181 8.16 -20.24 -2.28
N LYS A 182 7.28 -21.25 -2.32
CA LYS A 182 6.69 -21.70 -3.59
C LYS A 182 5.85 -20.57 -4.17
N LYS A 183 6.18 -20.15 -5.40
CA LYS A 183 5.48 -19.11 -6.16
C LYS A 183 4.98 -19.68 -7.49
N THR A 184 4.16 -18.90 -8.19
CA THR A 184 3.56 -19.30 -9.47
C THR A 184 3.83 -18.23 -10.52
N LEU A 185 4.11 -18.63 -11.76
CA LEU A 185 4.36 -17.70 -12.85
C LEU A 185 3.13 -16.80 -13.08
N GLU A 186 1.92 -17.34 -12.96
CA GLU A 186 0.68 -16.58 -13.11
C GLU A 186 0.52 -15.51 -12.03
N GLY A 187 0.87 -15.83 -10.77
CA GLY A 187 0.90 -14.85 -9.68
C GLY A 187 1.94 -13.75 -9.90
N SER A 188 3.13 -14.08 -10.39
CA SER A 188 4.18 -13.08 -10.67
C SER A 188 3.83 -12.19 -11.85
N ILE A 189 3.33 -12.74 -12.97
CA ILE A 189 2.93 -11.95 -14.14
C ILE A 189 1.62 -11.20 -13.87
N GLY A 190 0.56 -11.91 -13.50
CA GLY A 190 -0.77 -11.34 -13.34
C GLY A 190 -0.92 -10.48 -12.09
N GLY A 191 -0.29 -10.89 -10.98
CA GLY A 191 -0.35 -10.17 -9.72
C GLY A 191 0.69 -9.09 -9.66
N VAL A 192 1.97 -9.46 -9.64
CA VAL A 192 3.04 -8.47 -9.41
C VAL A 192 3.21 -7.56 -10.62
N PHE A 193 3.50 -8.10 -11.81
CA PHE A 193 3.80 -7.28 -12.98
C PHE A 193 2.59 -6.44 -13.42
N LEU A 194 1.46 -7.07 -13.76
CA LEU A 194 0.26 -6.33 -14.17
C LEU A 194 -0.36 -5.51 -13.04
N GLY A 195 -0.35 -6.02 -11.80
CA GLY A 195 -0.85 -5.28 -10.64
C GLY A 195 0.01 -4.06 -10.29
N THR A 196 1.33 -4.12 -10.50
CA THR A 196 2.19 -2.94 -10.36
C THR A 196 1.86 -1.90 -11.44
N ILE A 197 1.72 -2.32 -12.71
CA ILE A 197 1.35 -1.40 -13.79
C ILE A 197 0.02 -0.70 -13.47
N GLY A 198 -1.02 -1.50 -13.17
CA GLY A 198 -2.33 -0.96 -12.81
C GLY A 198 -2.30 -0.07 -11.58
N GLY A 199 -1.53 -0.46 -10.55
CA GLY A 199 -1.35 0.32 -9.34
C GLY A 199 -0.64 1.65 -9.56
N VAL A 200 0.36 1.71 -10.44
CA VAL A 200 1.04 2.98 -10.77
C VAL A 200 0.05 3.94 -11.41
N TYR A 201 -0.69 3.51 -12.44
CA TYR A 201 -1.71 4.35 -13.06
C TYR A 201 -2.77 4.80 -12.04
N PHE A 202 -3.26 3.87 -11.22
CA PHE A 202 -4.29 4.16 -10.22
C PHE A 202 -3.79 5.17 -9.18
N PHE A 203 -2.66 4.93 -8.53
CA PHE A 203 -2.14 5.80 -7.47
C PHE A 203 -1.65 7.14 -8.02
N SER A 204 -1.00 7.18 -9.19
CA SER A 204 -0.61 8.45 -9.80
C SER A 204 -1.83 9.32 -10.11
N TYR A 205 -2.90 8.73 -10.64
CA TYR A 205 -4.16 9.44 -10.90
C TYR A 205 -4.80 9.94 -9.60
N MET A 206 -4.91 9.08 -8.58
CA MET A 206 -5.50 9.44 -7.28
C MET A 206 -4.71 10.57 -6.59
N LEU A 207 -3.38 10.55 -6.67
CA LEU A 207 -2.52 11.56 -6.08
C LEU A 207 -2.41 12.84 -6.92
N GLY A 208 -2.89 12.84 -8.17
CA GLY A 208 -2.76 13.96 -9.10
C GLY A 208 -1.32 14.23 -9.53
N ILE A 209 -0.46 13.21 -9.53
CA ILE A 209 0.95 13.31 -9.92
C ILE A 209 1.17 12.78 -11.35
N PRO A 210 2.19 13.27 -12.07
CA PRO A 210 2.50 12.78 -13.41
C PRO A 210 2.73 11.27 -13.41
N VAL A 211 2.18 10.61 -14.43
CA VAL A 211 2.45 9.19 -14.68
C VAL A 211 3.80 9.09 -15.40
N LEU A 212 4.66 8.18 -14.95
CA LEU A 212 5.92 7.89 -15.62
C LEU A 212 5.72 7.40 -17.06
N THR A 213 6.78 7.46 -17.87
CA THR A 213 6.74 6.88 -19.21
C THR A 213 6.42 5.38 -19.17
N LEU A 214 5.74 4.87 -20.20
CA LEU A 214 5.37 3.46 -20.25
C LEU A 214 6.61 2.54 -20.11
N GLN A 215 7.74 2.92 -20.71
CA GLN A 215 9.00 2.19 -20.61
C GLN A 215 9.50 2.12 -19.16
N ALA A 216 9.43 3.22 -18.41
CA ALA A 216 9.79 3.25 -17.01
C ALA A 216 8.88 2.34 -16.17
N ILE A 217 7.57 2.38 -16.39
CA ILE A 217 6.59 1.55 -15.68
C ILE A 217 6.83 0.07 -15.96
N LEU A 218 7.02 -0.33 -17.23
CA LEU A 218 7.30 -1.72 -17.60
C LEU A 218 8.61 -2.22 -16.98
N THR A 219 9.64 -1.37 -16.93
CA THR A 219 10.92 -1.70 -16.30
C THR A 219 10.75 -1.91 -14.80
N LEU A 220 10.07 -0.99 -14.11
CA LEU A 220 9.81 -1.07 -12.67
C LEU A 220 8.93 -2.29 -12.31
N ALA A 221 7.89 -2.57 -13.09
CA ALA A 221 7.05 -3.75 -12.90
C ALA A 221 7.84 -5.06 -13.08
N THR A 222 8.78 -5.10 -14.02
CA THR A 222 9.67 -6.25 -14.21
C THR A 222 10.59 -6.44 -13.01
N ILE A 223 11.18 -5.35 -12.51
CA ILE A 223 12.03 -5.38 -11.31
C ILE A 223 11.22 -5.86 -10.10
N ALA A 224 10.01 -5.32 -9.89
CA ALA A 224 9.11 -5.75 -8.82
C ALA A 224 8.84 -7.25 -8.88
N MET A 225 8.53 -7.77 -10.08
CA MET A 225 8.28 -9.20 -10.31
C MET A 225 9.50 -10.07 -9.98
N VAL A 226 10.71 -9.64 -10.36
CA VAL A 226 11.95 -10.38 -10.08
C VAL A 226 12.27 -10.36 -8.58
N VAL A 227 12.15 -9.20 -7.93
CA VAL A 227 12.42 -9.03 -6.50
C VAL A 227 11.42 -9.83 -5.67
N GLU A 228 10.13 -9.77 -6.01
CA GLU A 228 9.11 -10.62 -5.39
C GLU A 228 9.44 -12.09 -5.62
N GLY A 229 9.69 -12.53 -6.85
CA GLY A 229 9.99 -13.93 -7.15
C GLY A 229 11.19 -14.51 -6.39
N THR A 230 12.19 -13.68 -6.09
CA THR A 230 13.47 -14.06 -5.48
C THR A 230 13.59 -13.74 -3.98
N SER A 231 12.65 -12.97 -3.40
CA SER A 231 12.70 -12.52 -2.02
C SER A 231 12.77 -13.68 -1.02
N PHE A 232 13.55 -13.50 0.04
CA PHE A 232 13.55 -14.43 1.18
C PHE A 232 12.16 -14.49 1.83
N ASN A 233 11.82 -15.66 2.39
CA ASN A 233 10.58 -15.83 3.15
C ASN A 233 10.40 -14.72 4.20
N ASN A 234 9.24 -14.07 4.20
CA ASN A 234 8.86 -13.03 5.16
C ASN A 234 9.73 -11.75 5.12
N CYS A 235 10.47 -11.51 4.03
CA CYS A 235 11.24 -10.28 3.82
C CYS A 235 10.83 -9.52 2.55
N ASP A 236 9.88 -10.06 1.77
CA ASP A 236 9.28 -9.43 0.59
C ASP A 236 8.80 -8.01 0.88
N ASN A 237 8.12 -7.82 2.02
CA ASN A 237 7.57 -6.52 2.41
C ASN A 237 8.62 -5.46 2.77
N ILE A 238 9.91 -5.81 2.86
CA ILE A 238 11.01 -4.86 3.04
C ILE A 238 11.85 -4.76 1.77
N LEU A 239 12.22 -5.90 1.18
CA LEU A 239 13.10 -5.94 0.01
C LEU A 239 12.46 -5.27 -1.21
N LEU A 240 11.15 -5.45 -1.39
CA LEU A 240 10.44 -4.88 -2.52
C LEU A 240 10.43 -3.34 -2.47
N PRO A 241 9.99 -2.68 -1.38
CA PRO A 241 10.10 -1.21 -1.26
C PRO A 241 11.50 -0.67 -1.47
N VAL A 242 12.52 -1.30 -0.87
CA VAL A 242 13.91 -0.86 -0.98
C VAL A 242 14.38 -0.95 -2.43
N ALA A 243 14.16 -2.09 -3.09
CA ALA A 243 14.53 -2.27 -4.48
C ALA A 243 13.83 -1.25 -5.39
N MET A 244 12.52 -1.05 -5.20
CA MET A 244 11.74 -0.10 -5.99
C MET A 244 12.23 1.35 -5.81
N LEU A 245 12.55 1.76 -4.58
CA LEU A 245 13.11 3.09 -4.31
C LEU A 245 14.41 3.33 -5.07
N TYR A 246 15.36 2.39 -4.98
CA TYR A 246 16.64 2.52 -5.68
C TYR A 246 16.47 2.45 -7.19
N SER A 247 15.67 1.50 -7.69
CA SER A 247 15.43 1.33 -9.13
C SER A 247 14.75 2.54 -9.75
N LEU A 248 13.80 3.17 -9.05
CA LEU A 248 13.12 4.36 -9.54
C LEU A 248 14.11 5.49 -9.86
N LYS A 249 15.10 5.71 -9.01
CA LYS A 249 16.15 6.72 -9.25
C LYS A 249 16.85 6.50 -10.59
N TYR A 250 17.33 5.29 -10.85
CA TYR A 250 18.04 4.97 -12.09
C TYR A 250 17.14 4.93 -13.32
N VAL A 251 15.90 4.44 -13.17
CA VAL A 251 14.94 4.35 -14.27
C VAL A 251 14.52 5.74 -14.73
N LYS A 252 14.39 6.72 -13.82
CA LYS A 252 14.12 8.11 -14.20
C LYS A 252 15.26 8.68 -15.04
N ASP A 253 16.51 8.50 -14.63
CA ASP A 253 17.68 8.97 -15.39
C ASP A 253 17.76 8.40 -16.82
N MET A 254 17.16 7.23 -17.08
CA MET A 254 17.18 6.57 -18.39
C MET A 254 16.03 6.96 -19.32
N PHE A 255 14.86 7.29 -18.76
CA PHE A 255 13.61 7.33 -19.53
C PHE A 255 12.74 8.59 -19.29
N VAL A 256 13.18 9.50 -18.42
CA VAL A 256 12.49 10.75 -18.08
C VAL A 256 13.44 11.92 -18.26
#